data_AF-A0A6I1HIE5-F1
#
_entry.id   AF-A0A6I1HIE5-F1
#
_cell.length_a   1.000
_cell.length_b   1.000
_cell.length_c   1.000
_cell.angle_alpha   90.00
_cell.angle_beta   90.00
_cell.angle_gamma   90.00
#
_symmetry.space_group_name_H-M   'P 1'
#
loop_
_entity.id
_entity.type
_entity.pdbx_description
1 polymer ?
#
loop_
_entity_poly.entity_id
_entity_poly.type
_entity_poly.pdbx_seq_one_letter_code
_entity_poly.pdbx_strand_id
1 'polypeptide(L)'
;MLARAARPFRTLETFRLDVLGCAPSTSLLLSGAADAILVNAQFLRDDAAQLAHTIASSGKRLTTIYISAAEPQAYFGLGVLQQAFPHAEILASGATVEAIRRQAGARVAHWGGILKHNAPRRIVLPQPYEGDSLPLEGRHIALRQLEAAFN
;
A
#
# COMPACT_ATOMS: atom_id res chain seq x y z
N MET A 1 19.89 -51.42 -10.83
CA MET A 1 18.83 -50.46 -10.47
C MET A 1 19.47 -49.28 -9.75
N LEU A 2 19.58 -48.12 -10.39
CA LEU A 2 20.10 -46.91 -9.76
C LEU A 2 18.95 -46.16 -9.08
N ALA A 3 19.02 -46.00 -7.76
CA ALA A 3 18.04 -45.25 -6.99
C ALA A 3 18.18 -43.75 -7.31
N ARG A 4 17.06 -43.13 -7.68
CA ARG A 4 16.95 -41.68 -7.90
C ARG A 4 16.91 -41.00 -6.53
N ALA A 5 17.96 -40.26 -6.18
CA ALA A 5 17.96 -39.41 -4.99
C ALA A 5 16.81 -38.40 -5.07
N ALA A 6 15.95 -38.39 -4.04
CA ALA A 6 14.93 -37.37 -3.90
C ALA A 6 15.61 -36.02 -3.68
N ARG A 7 15.35 -35.06 -4.59
CA ARG A 7 15.80 -33.67 -4.40
C ARG A 7 15.02 -33.07 -3.23
N PRO A 8 15.65 -32.28 -2.33
CA PRO A 8 14.89 -31.52 -1.36
C PRO A 8 14.00 -30.52 -2.12
N PHE A 9 12.69 -30.71 -2.03
CA PHE A 9 11.74 -29.69 -2.44
C PHE A 9 11.83 -28.59 -1.38
N ARG A 10 12.46 -27.46 -1.69
CA ARG A 10 12.16 -26.23 -0.96
C ARG A 10 10.79 -25.80 -1.44
N THR A 11 9.80 -25.84 -0.54
CA THR A 11 8.59 -25.05 -0.75
C THR A 11 9.05 -23.61 -0.79
N LEU A 12 9.20 -23.04 -1.98
CA LEU A 12 9.28 -21.58 -2.11
C LEU A 12 7.93 -21.09 -1.64
N GLU A 13 7.84 -20.67 -0.38
CA GLU A 13 6.73 -19.85 0.09
C GLU A 13 6.62 -18.69 -0.90
N THR A 14 5.56 -18.75 -1.70
CA THR A 14 5.35 -17.89 -2.83
C THR A 14 4.68 -16.64 -2.31
N PHE A 15 5.26 -15.48 -2.60
CA PHE A 15 4.57 -14.21 -2.34
C PHE A 15 3.32 -14.16 -3.22
N ARG A 16 2.21 -13.74 -2.62
CA ARG A 16 0.96 -13.51 -3.34
C ARG A 16 0.75 -12.03 -3.54
N LEU A 17 0.41 -11.62 -4.76
CA LEU A 17 0.04 -10.27 -5.09
C LEU A 17 -1.45 -10.24 -5.42
N ASP A 18 -2.24 -9.53 -4.62
CA ASP A 18 -3.65 -9.28 -4.89
C ASP A 18 -3.83 -7.83 -5.37
N VAL A 19 -4.60 -7.65 -6.46
CA VAL A 19 -5.02 -6.34 -6.93
C VAL A 19 -6.42 -6.07 -6.38
N LEU A 20 -6.55 -5.03 -5.57
CA LEU A 20 -7.77 -4.69 -4.84
C LEU A 20 -8.31 -3.33 -5.31
N GLY A 21 -9.63 -3.17 -5.31
CA GLY A 21 -10.29 -1.98 -5.85
C GLY A 21 -10.34 -1.97 -7.38
N CYS A 22 -10.61 -0.80 -7.96
CA CYS A 22 -10.73 -0.61 -9.40
C CYS A 22 -10.09 0.70 -9.84
N ALA A 23 -9.70 0.80 -11.12
CA ALA A 23 -9.13 2.04 -11.64
C ALA A 23 -10.12 3.21 -11.50
N PRO A 24 -9.68 4.41 -11.07
CA PRO A 24 -8.28 4.79 -10.86
C PRO A 24 -7.72 4.51 -9.44
N SER A 25 -8.49 3.93 -8.53
CA SER A 25 -8.10 3.68 -7.12
C SER A 25 -7.76 2.20 -6.88
N THR A 26 -6.63 1.76 -7.40
CA THR A 26 -6.14 0.39 -7.17
C THR A 26 -5.18 0.34 -5.97
N SER A 27 -5.32 -0.72 -5.17
CA SER A 27 -4.38 -1.09 -4.13
C SER A 27 -3.73 -2.43 -4.46
N LEU A 28 -2.45 -2.59 -4.11
CA LEU A 28 -1.75 -3.85 -4.26
C LEU A 28 -1.42 -4.41 -2.88
N LEU A 29 -1.88 -5.62 -2.57
CA LEU A 29 -1.53 -6.32 -1.34
C LEU A 29 -0.53 -7.42 -1.67
N LEU A 30 0.71 -7.23 -1.23
CA LEU A 30 1.77 -8.23 -1.34
C LEU A 30 1.88 -9.00 -0.02
N SER A 31 1.51 -10.27 -0.02
CA SER A 31 1.48 -11.13 1.17
C SER A 31 2.62 -12.16 1.15
N GLY A 32 3.32 -12.27 2.28
CA GLY A 32 4.19 -13.39 2.64
C GLY A 32 3.45 -14.47 3.43
N ALA A 33 4.21 -15.24 4.23
CA ALA A 33 3.72 -16.31 5.08
C ALA A 33 2.90 -15.78 6.28
N ALA A 34 3.38 -14.75 6.94
CA ALA A 34 2.79 -14.09 8.10
C ALA A 34 2.55 -12.58 7.87
N ASP A 35 3.36 -11.92 7.05
CA ASP A 35 3.38 -10.47 6.90
C ASP A 35 2.85 -10.02 5.54
N ALA A 36 2.47 -8.74 5.44
CA ALA A 36 2.05 -8.13 4.19
C ALA A 36 2.47 -6.66 4.06
N ILE A 37 2.67 -6.23 2.82
CA ILE A 37 2.84 -4.84 2.41
C ILE A 37 1.64 -4.44 1.56
N LEU A 38 1.09 -3.26 1.82
CA LEU A 38 0.06 -2.65 1.00
C LEU A 38 0.65 -1.49 0.20
N VAL A 39 0.29 -1.37 -1.08
CA VAL A 39 0.55 -0.17 -1.90
C VAL A 39 -0.77 0.53 -2.16
N ASN A 40 -0.84 1.82 -1.82
CA ASN A 40 -2.02 2.70 -1.93
C ASN A 40 -3.22 2.31 -1.06
N ALA A 41 -3.99 3.31 -0.66
CA ALA A 41 -4.96 3.25 0.43
C ALA A 41 -6.41 3.56 0.03
N GLN A 42 -6.74 3.46 -1.26
CA GLN A 42 -8.05 3.81 -1.81
C GLN A 42 -8.43 5.30 -1.69
N PHE A 43 -9.41 5.71 -2.49
CA PHE A 43 -9.92 7.08 -2.54
C PHE A 43 -11.05 7.32 -1.53
N LEU A 44 -12.06 6.45 -1.53
CA LEU A 44 -13.24 6.60 -0.71
C LEU A 44 -13.05 5.93 0.64
N ARG A 45 -13.65 6.54 1.68
CA ARG A 45 -13.59 6.00 3.05
C ARG A 45 -14.19 4.60 3.15
N ASP A 46 -15.29 4.33 2.44
CA ASP A 46 -15.95 3.02 2.46
C ASP A 46 -15.11 1.95 1.76
N ASP A 47 -14.51 2.27 0.61
CA ASP A 47 -13.58 1.37 -0.10
C ASP A 47 -12.37 1.05 0.78
N ALA A 48 -11.83 2.05 1.48
CA ALA A 48 -10.75 1.86 2.43
C ALA A 48 -11.15 0.97 3.63
N ALA A 49 -12.40 1.05 4.08
CA ALA A 49 -12.93 0.18 5.13
C ALA A 49 -13.08 -1.27 4.64
N GLN A 50 -13.56 -1.47 3.42
CA GLN A 50 -13.63 -2.80 2.80
C GLN A 50 -12.24 -3.38 2.54
N LEU A 51 -11.28 -2.55 2.14
CA LEU A 51 -9.87 -2.92 2.03
C LEU A 51 -9.31 -3.36 3.39
N ALA A 52 -9.57 -2.59 4.45
CA ALA A 52 -9.13 -2.94 5.80
C ALA A 52 -9.70 -4.29 6.25
N HIS A 53 -10.98 -4.54 5.96
CA HIS A 53 -11.62 -5.82 6.25
C HIS A 53 -10.98 -6.97 5.47
N THR A 54 -10.70 -6.78 4.17
CA THR A 54 -10.03 -7.77 3.32
C THR A 54 -8.64 -8.13 3.88
N ILE A 55 -7.86 -7.12 4.27
CA ILE A 55 -6.53 -7.33 4.84
C ILE A 55 -6.62 -8.07 6.19
N ALA A 56 -7.52 -7.66 7.09
CA ALA A 56 -7.70 -8.31 8.38
C ALA A 56 -8.12 -9.78 8.23
N SER A 57 -9.05 -10.07 7.32
CA SER A 57 -9.52 -11.42 7.02
C SER A 57 -8.47 -12.32 6.38
N SER A 58 -7.37 -11.76 5.85
CA SER A 58 -6.25 -12.55 5.31
C SER A 58 -5.43 -13.25 6.39
N GLY A 59 -5.56 -12.84 7.66
CA GLY A 59 -4.76 -13.32 8.79
C GLY A 59 -3.30 -12.86 8.77
N LYS A 60 -2.91 -11.98 7.82
CA LYS A 60 -1.55 -11.43 7.72
C LYS A 60 -1.38 -10.20 8.61
N ARG A 61 -0.17 -10.02 9.15
CA ARG A 61 0.24 -8.78 9.81
C ARG A 61 0.62 -7.76 8.75
N LEU A 62 -0.16 -6.69 8.61
CA LEU A 62 0.23 -5.57 7.76
C LEU A 62 1.39 -4.80 8.41
N THR A 63 2.57 -4.86 7.81
CA THR A 63 3.78 -4.21 8.35
C THR A 63 4.00 -2.82 7.77
N THR A 64 3.66 -2.64 6.49
CA THR A 64 3.94 -1.40 5.75
C THR A 64 2.82 -1.07 4.79
N ILE A 65 2.47 0.22 4.72
CA ILE A 65 1.63 0.83 3.70
C ILE A 65 2.50 1.83 2.94
N TYR A 66 2.79 1.55 1.67
CA TYR A 66 3.56 2.44 0.81
C TYR A 66 2.63 3.23 -0.11
N ILE A 67 2.77 4.56 -0.14
CA ILE A 67 2.01 5.43 -1.04
C ILE A 67 2.85 5.74 -2.27
N SER A 68 2.38 5.28 -3.43
CA SER A 68 3.16 5.37 -4.67
C SER A 68 3.11 6.75 -5.30
N ALA A 69 2.05 7.52 -5.05
CA ALA A 69 1.79 8.75 -5.76
C ALA A 69 1.01 9.75 -4.90
N ALA A 70 1.08 11.02 -5.26
CA ALA A 70 0.58 12.08 -4.41
C ALA A 70 -0.91 12.36 -4.63
N GLU A 71 -1.59 11.71 -5.60
CA GLU A 71 -3.00 11.87 -5.98
C GLU A 71 -3.98 11.30 -4.94
N PRO A 72 -5.20 11.87 -4.76
CA PRO A 72 -6.12 11.45 -3.70
C PRO A 72 -6.45 9.97 -3.68
N GLN A 73 -6.57 9.36 -4.87
CA GLN A 73 -6.89 7.95 -5.01
C GLN A 73 -5.85 7.00 -4.44
N ALA A 74 -4.64 7.50 -4.15
CA ALA A 74 -3.58 6.74 -3.53
C ALA A 74 -3.60 6.80 -1.99
N TYR A 75 -4.11 7.87 -1.36
CA TYR A 75 -3.86 8.11 0.08
C TYR A 75 -5.06 8.58 0.91
N PHE A 76 -6.20 8.95 0.32
CA PHE A 76 -7.33 9.47 1.09
C PHE A 76 -7.85 8.47 2.13
N GLY A 77 -7.85 7.18 1.83
CA GLY A 77 -8.27 6.16 2.78
C GLY A 77 -7.27 5.83 3.90
N LEU A 78 -6.08 6.45 3.93
CA LEU A 78 -5.06 6.19 4.97
C LEU A 78 -5.57 6.38 6.39
N GLY A 79 -6.49 7.32 6.62
CA GLY A 79 -7.07 7.52 7.95
C GLY A 79 -7.77 6.27 8.49
N VAL A 80 -8.45 5.53 7.62
CA VAL A 80 -9.14 4.27 7.96
C VAL A 80 -8.12 3.17 8.22
N LEU A 81 -7.13 3.02 7.33
CA LEU A 81 -6.11 1.98 7.45
C LEU A 81 -5.20 2.18 8.67
N GLN A 82 -4.83 3.41 8.99
CA GLN A 82 -4.05 3.72 10.19
C GLN A 82 -4.80 3.36 11.47
N GLN A 83 -6.13 3.50 11.49
CA GLN A 83 -6.95 3.08 12.63
C GLN A 83 -7.04 1.56 12.75
N ALA A 84 -7.17 0.85 11.62
CA ALA A 84 -7.26 -0.61 11.59
C ALA A 84 -5.89 -1.29 11.86
N PHE A 85 -4.79 -0.67 11.43
CA PHE A 85 -3.44 -1.22 11.51
C PHE A 85 -2.47 -0.19 12.11
N PRO A 86 -2.60 0.13 13.41
CA PRO A 86 -1.83 1.20 14.05
C PRO A 86 -0.32 0.93 14.13
N HIS A 87 0.09 -0.32 13.92
CA HIS A 87 1.50 -0.73 13.91
C HIS A 87 2.13 -0.75 12.51
N ALA A 88 1.34 -0.57 11.45
CA ALA A 88 1.87 -0.52 10.10
C ALA A 88 2.57 0.82 9.86
N GLU A 89 3.79 0.77 9.33
CA GLU A 89 4.51 1.96 8.90
C GLU A 89 3.84 2.52 7.64
N ILE A 90 3.56 3.82 7.61
CA ILE A 90 2.98 4.50 6.45
C ILE A 90 4.09 5.30 5.79
N LEU A 91 4.55 4.85 4.63
CA LEU A 91 5.76 5.34 3.97
C LEU A 91 5.46 5.89 2.57
N ALA A 92 6.27 6.84 2.12
CA ALA A 92 6.32 7.28 0.73
C ALA A 92 7.68 7.95 0.45
N SER A 93 8.05 8.14 -0.81
CA SER A 93 9.22 8.95 -1.15
C SER A 93 9.10 10.38 -0.59
N GLY A 94 10.23 11.02 -0.23
CA GLY A 94 10.20 12.40 0.25
C GLY A 94 9.50 13.36 -0.71
N ALA A 95 9.69 13.17 -2.01
CA ALA A 95 9.00 13.95 -3.04
C ALA A 95 7.47 13.80 -2.99
N THR A 96 6.95 12.57 -2.81
CA THR A 96 5.52 12.31 -2.67
C THR A 96 4.97 12.90 -1.38
N VAL A 97 5.69 12.78 -0.25
CA VAL A 97 5.30 13.39 1.03
C VAL A 97 5.17 14.91 0.90
N GLU A 98 6.16 15.58 0.33
CA GLU A 98 6.13 17.03 0.15
C GLU A 98 5.01 17.46 -0.82
N ALA A 99 4.78 16.70 -1.90
CA ALA A 99 3.66 16.96 -2.80
C ALA A 99 2.31 16.86 -2.07
N ILE A 100 2.08 15.79 -1.29
CA ILE A 100 0.86 15.63 -0.48
C ILE A 100 0.71 16.82 0.48
N ARG A 101 1.77 17.18 1.21
CA ARG A 101 1.73 18.29 2.17
C ARG A 101 1.28 19.59 1.52
N ARG A 102 1.78 19.92 0.33
CA ARG A 102 1.42 21.15 -0.40
C ARG A 102 -0.03 21.18 -0.87
N GLN A 103 -0.56 20.05 -1.33
CA GLN A 103 -1.84 20.01 -2.05
C GLN A 103 -3.04 19.47 -1.25
N ALA A 104 -2.79 18.79 -0.13
CA ALA A 104 -3.83 18.10 0.63
C ALA A 104 -5.00 19.02 1.03
N GLY A 105 -4.71 20.24 1.51
CA GLY A 105 -5.74 21.19 1.92
C GLY A 105 -6.68 21.57 0.77
N ALA A 106 -6.13 21.96 -0.38
CA ALA A 106 -6.91 22.33 -1.57
C ALA A 106 -7.74 21.13 -2.08
N ARG A 107 -7.19 19.92 -2.04
CA ARG A 107 -7.89 18.72 -2.48
C ARG A 107 -8.99 18.29 -1.53
N VAL A 108 -8.80 18.42 -0.22
CA VAL A 108 -9.88 18.20 0.76
C VAL A 108 -11.00 19.21 0.55
N ALA A 109 -10.68 20.49 0.32
CA ALA A 109 -11.69 21.50 0.04
C ALA A 109 -12.49 21.18 -1.23
N HIS A 110 -11.82 20.76 -2.30
CA HIS A 110 -12.47 20.37 -3.56
C HIS A 110 -13.35 19.13 -3.41
N TRP A 111 -12.81 18.05 -2.83
CA TRP A 111 -13.49 16.76 -2.77
C TRP A 111 -14.46 16.63 -1.61
N GLY A 112 -14.31 17.38 -0.52
CA GLY A 112 -15.09 17.21 0.71
C GLY A 112 -16.61 17.31 0.48
N GLY A 113 -17.06 18.35 -0.23
CA GLY A 113 -18.48 18.51 -0.56
C GLY A 113 -19.01 17.48 -1.57
N ILE A 114 -18.13 17.00 -2.47
CA ILE A 114 -18.48 16.01 -3.49
C ILE A 114 -18.66 14.62 -2.86
N LEU A 115 -17.70 14.22 -2.03
CA LEU A 115 -17.67 12.90 -1.41
C LEU A 115 -18.57 12.80 -0.17
N LYS A 116 -18.90 13.94 0.47
CA LYS A 116 -19.75 14.03 1.66
C LYS A 116 -19.24 13.09 2.76
N HIS A 117 -20.05 12.11 3.17
CA HIS A 117 -19.66 11.13 4.18
C HIS A 117 -18.39 10.37 3.76
N ASN A 118 -18.23 10.05 2.47
CA ASN A 118 -17.12 9.28 1.91
C ASN A 118 -15.80 10.04 1.72
N ALA A 119 -15.76 11.32 2.12
CA ALA A 119 -14.52 12.07 2.22
C ALA A 119 -13.60 11.50 3.32
N PRO A 120 -12.27 11.70 3.21
CA PRO A 120 -11.36 11.43 4.32
C PRO A 120 -11.72 12.31 5.53
N ARG A 121 -11.78 11.71 6.72
CA ARG A 121 -12.01 12.46 7.97
C ARG A 121 -10.79 13.25 8.43
N ARG A 122 -9.60 12.77 8.08
CA ARG A 122 -8.31 13.42 8.31
C ARG A 122 -7.36 13.02 7.19
N ILE A 123 -6.42 13.88 6.89
CA ILE A 123 -5.29 13.52 6.03
C ILE A 123 -4.18 12.96 6.92
N VAL A 124 -3.71 11.76 6.56
CA VAL A 124 -2.52 11.15 7.16
C VAL A 124 -1.36 11.40 6.21
N LEU A 125 -0.32 12.06 6.71
CA LEU A 125 0.91 12.26 5.95
C LEU A 125 1.83 11.04 6.14
N PRO A 126 2.26 10.36 5.06
CA PRO A 126 3.26 9.31 5.17
C PRO A 126 4.59 9.84 5.71
N GLN A 127 5.37 8.96 6.33
CA GLN A 127 6.75 9.25 6.69
C GLN A 127 7.63 9.18 5.43
N PRO A 128 8.56 10.13 5.21
CA PRO A 128 9.52 10.05 4.13
C PRO A 128 10.38 8.79 4.24
N TYR A 129 10.54 8.10 3.13
CA TYR A 129 11.35 6.89 3.01
C TYR A 129 12.21 6.98 1.75
N GLU A 130 13.53 7.02 1.96
CA GLU A 130 14.53 7.15 0.89
C GLU A 130 15.19 5.80 0.53
N GLY A 131 14.69 4.70 1.09
CA GLY A 131 15.17 3.36 0.75
C GLY A 131 14.67 2.90 -0.61
N ASP A 132 15.45 2.06 -1.27
CA ASP A 132 15.14 1.55 -2.61
C ASP A 132 14.36 0.23 -2.59
N SER A 133 14.05 -0.30 -1.41
CA SER A 133 13.32 -1.55 -1.22
C SER A 133 12.63 -1.63 0.14
N LEU A 134 11.54 -2.38 0.21
CA LEU A 134 10.81 -2.66 1.46
C LEU A 134 11.09 -4.10 1.93
N PRO A 135 11.35 -4.33 3.23
CA PRO A 135 11.55 -5.68 3.74
C PRO A 135 10.22 -6.44 3.86
N LEU A 136 10.21 -7.71 3.45
CA LEU A 136 9.13 -8.65 3.70
C LEU A 136 9.73 -10.03 3.97
N GLU A 137 9.70 -10.46 5.24
CA GLU A 137 10.13 -11.80 5.68
C GLU A 137 11.53 -12.20 5.20
N GLY A 138 12.50 -11.30 5.38
CA GLY A 138 13.89 -11.53 4.97
C GLY A 138 14.14 -11.38 3.46
N ARG A 139 13.13 -10.96 2.67
CA ARG A 139 13.29 -10.56 1.27
C ARG A 139 13.14 -9.05 1.12
N HIS A 140 13.69 -8.51 0.04
CA HIS A 140 13.64 -7.08 -0.28
C HIS A 140 12.79 -6.85 -1.52
N ILE A 141 11.72 -6.08 -1.38
CA ILE A 141 10.80 -5.71 -2.46
C ILE A 141 11.24 -4.37 -3.03
N ALA A 142 11.88 -4.41 -4.20
CA ALA A 142 12.43 -3.20 -4.82
C ALA A 142 11.34 -2.17 -5.14
N LEU A 143 11.57 -0.94 -4.71
CA LEU A 143 10.82 0.24 -5.14
C LEU A 143 11.52 0.78 -6.39
N ARG A 144 10.82 0.78 -7.51
CA ARG A 144 11.33 1.25 -8.79
C ARG A 144 10.33 2.21 -9.42
N GLN A 145 10.77 3.43 -9.68
CA GLN A 145 10.05 4.37 -10.52
C GLN A 145 10.49 4.13 -11.96
N LEU A 146 9.52 3.94 -12.86
CA LEU A 146 9.79 3.88 -14.28
C LEU A 146 9.70 5.29 -14.84
N GLU A 147 10.80 5.79 -15.37
CA GLU A 147 10.86 7.08 -16.05
C GLU A 147 10.86 6.83 -17.56
N ALA A 148 9.93 7.46 -18.27
CA ALA A 148 9.99 7.50 -19.72
C ALA A 148 11.07 8.52 -20.12
N ALA A 149 12.18 8.02 -20.65
CA ALA A 149 13.18 8.87 -21.28
C ALA A 149 12.73 9.20 -22.70
N PHE A 150 12.45 10.47 -22.96
CA PHE A 150 12.35 10.99 -24.33
C PHE A 150 13.71 11.57 -24.68
N ASN A 151 14.45 10.88 -25.56
CA ASN A 151 15.66 11.40 -26.18
C ASN A 151 15.32 12.43 -27.26
#